data_AF-A0A6J2XQ35-F1
#
_entry.id   AF-A0A6J2XQ35-F1
#
_cell.length_a   1.000
_cell.length_b   1.000
_cell.length_c   1.000
_cell.angle_alpha   90.00
_cell.angle_beta   90.00
_cell.angle_gamma   90.00
#
_symmetry.space_group_name_H-M   'P 1'
#
loop_
_entity.id
_entity.type
_entity.pdbx_description
1 polymer ?
#
loop_
_entity_poly.entity_id
_entity_poly.type
_entity_poly.pdbx_seq_one_letter_code
_entity_poly.pdbx_strand_id
1 'polypeptide(L)'
;MMKVKMSDFLADCAERIILLGIVHRRIMNRFHKFLLWLGIPFHQIADTKPNDFCRIISEFSLEYRTTRERVLQQLEKKANHRERNKTRGKMITDMGKFRSKEDRADAELRQLLGSDISDVESMQGTLPWRRKPRDNTQLRSILDSSTGPNGNLTDGDDEILESLVKTATKGPRTAPRERKRTRHADRKSLRRTLKSGLSEEEKKHLSTYIKGY
;
A
#
# COMPACT_ATOMS: atom_id res chain seq x y z
N MET A 1 -7.45 -2.31 -80.44
CA MET A 1 -7.08 -1.37 -79.36
C MET A 1 -7.69 -1.72 -78.00
N MET A 2 -9.00 -1.98 -77.87
CA MET A 2 -9.62 -2.33 -76.57
C MET A 2 -9.17 -3.69 -76.00
N LYS A 3 -8.98 -4.72 -76.84
CA LYS A 3 -8.49 -6.03 -76.40
C LYS A 3 -7.11 -5.97 -75.74
N VAL A 4 -6.24 -5.09 -76.23
CA VAL A 4 -4.89 -4.87 -75.69
C VAL A 4 -4.98 -4.20 -74.31
N LYS A 5 -5.75 -3.11 -74.18
CA LYS A 5 -5.97 -2.44 -72.89
C LYS A 5 -6.57 -3.37 -71.82
N MET A 6 -7.48 -4.26 -72.21
CA MET A 6 -8.04 -5.26 -71.28
C MET A 6 -7.01 -6.32 -70.88
N SER A 7 -6.21 -6.79 -71.83
CA SER A 7 -5.11 -7.73 -71.56
C SER A 7 -4.08 -7.13 -70.60
N ASP A 8 -3.68 -5.88 -70.81
CA ASP A 8 -2.72 -5.18 -69.96
C ASP A 8 -3.27 -4.98 -68.54
N PHE A 9 -4.56 -4.63 -68.42
CA PHE A 9 -5.22 -4.51 -67.12
C PHE A 9 -5.26 -5.86 -66.37
N LEU A 10 -5.62 -6.95 -67.05
CA LEU A 10 -5.63 -8.28 -66.44
C LEU A 10 -4.23 -8.73 -66.02
N ALA A 11 -3.20 -8.39 -66.80
CA ALA A 11 -1.81 -8.66 -66.45
C ALA A 11 -1.37 -7.88 -65.19
N ASP A 12 -1.70 -6.58 -65.10
CA ASP A 12 -1.44 -5.77 -63.88
C ASP A 12 -2.19 -6.32 -62.67
N CYS A 13 -3.47 -6.71 -62.83
CA CYS A 13 -4.22 -7.37 -61.75
C CYS A 13 -3.54 -8.68 -61.29
N ALA A 14 -3.08 -9.51 -62.23
CA ALA A 14 -2.38 -10.75 -61.90
C ALA A 14 -1.07 -10.47 -61.16
N GLU A 15 -0.28 -9.48 -61.60
CA GLU A 15 0.95 -9.07 -60.93
C GLU A 15 0.68 -8.59 -59.50
N ARG A 16 -0.34 -7.74 -59.30
CA ARG A 16 -0.73 -7.26 -57.97
C ARG A 16 -1.17 -8.40 -57.04
N ILE A 17 -1.91 -9.38 -57.53
CA ILE A 17 -2.31 -10.55 -56.76
C ILE A 17 -1.09 -11.37 -56.33
N ILE A 18 -0.13 -11.59 -57.25
CA ILE A 18 1.12 -12.29 -56.95
C ILE A 18 1.94 -11.53 -55.90
N LEU A 19 2.10 -10.22 -56.06
CA LEU A 19 2.81 -9.35 -55.11
C LEU A 19 2.14 -9.38 -53.73
N LEU A 20 0.81 -9.31 -53.67
CA LEU A 20 0.07 -9.40 -52.41
C LEU A 20 0.32 -10.75 -51.73
N GLY A 21 0.38 -11.85 -52.48
CA GLY A 21 0.75 -13.17 -51.96
C GLY A 21 2.17 -13.22 -51.38
N ILE A 22 3.14 -12.59 -52.04
CA ILE A 22 4.54 -12.50 -51.56
C ILE A 22 4.60 -11.68 -50.27
N VAL A 23 3.92 -10.53 -50.24
CA VAL A 23 3.88 -9.64 -49.06
C VAL A 23 3.22 -10.36 -47.88
N HIS A 24 2.06 -10.98 -48.09
CA HIS A 24 1.36 -11.75 -47.06
C HIS A 24 2.26 -12.84 -46.47
N ARG A 25 2.91 -13.64 -47.33
CA ARG A 25 3.85 -14.69 -46.89
C ARG A 25 5.01 -14.11 -46.07
N ARG A 26 5.59 -12.99 -46.50
CA ARG A 26 6.69 -12.32 -45.78
C ARG A 26 6.25 -11.82 -44.41
N ILE A 27 5.07 -11.21 -44.31
CA ILE A 27 4.51 -10.71 -43.06
C ILE A 27 4.21 -11.87 -42.10
N MET A 28 3.52 -12.91 -42.58
CA MET A 28 3.19 -14.08 -41.76
C MET A 28 4.45 -14.80 -41.25
N ASN A 29 5.48 -14.95 -42.09
CA ASN A 29 6.75 -15.54 -41.65
C ASN A 29 7.44 -14.71 -40.56
N ARG A 30 7.37 -13.37 -40.64
CA ARG A 30 7.89 -12.49 -39.57
C ARG A 30 7.06 -12.61 -38.31
N PHE A 31 5.74 -12.63 -38.45
CA PHE A 31 4.81 -12.79 -37.33
C PHE A 31 5.04 -14.11 -36.59
N HIS A 32 5.15 -15.24 -37.29
CA HIS A 32 5.45 -16.54 -36.65
C HIS A 32 6.81 -16.56 -35.95
N LYS A 33 7.85 -15.95 -36.53
CA LYS A 33 9.15 -15.78 -35.86
C LYS A 33 9.04 -14.94 -34.59
N PHE A 34 8.21 -13.90 -34.62
CA PHE A 34 7.95 -13.07 -33.45
C PHE A 34 7.20 -13.84 -32.35
N LEU A 35 6.23 -14.67 -32.70
CA LEU A 35 5.55 -15.53 -31.73
C LEU A 35 6.49 -16.56 -31.08
N LEU A 36 7.39 -17.16 -31.86
CA LEU A 36 8.47 -18.02 -31.31
C LEU A 36 9.34 -17.25 -30.31
N TRP A 37 9.71 -16.02 -30.66
CA TRP A 37 10.52 -15.16 -29.79
C TRP A 37 9.81 -14.83 -28.46
N LEU A 38 8.48 -14.67 -28.49
CA LEU A 38 7.65 -14.51 -27.29
C LEU A 38 7.49 -15.80 -26.47
N GLY A 39 7.99 -16.94 -26.95
CA GLY A 39 7.92 -18.22 -26.26
C GLY A 39 6.65 -19.03 -26.55
N ILE A 40 5.87 -18.67 -27.58
CA ILE A 40 4.70 -19.46 -27.99
C ILE A 40 5.20 -20.75 -28.64
N PRO A 41 4.74 -21.93 -28.20
CA PRO A 41 5.24 -23.20 -28.71
C PRO A 41 4.81 -23.41 -30.16
N PHE A 42 5.67 -24.08 -30.94
CA PHE A 42 5.51 -24.22 -32.39
C PHE A 42 4.14 -24.73 -32.84
N HIS A 43 3.54 -25.66 -32.09
CA HIS A 43 2.23 -26.23 -32.41
C HIS A 43 1.08 -25.22 -32.31
N GLN A 44 1.21 -24.14 -31.52
CA GLN A 44 0.16 -23.11 -31.37
C GLN A 44 0.30 -21.98 -32.38
N ILE A 45 1.46 -21.83 -33.02
CA ILE A 45 1.74 -20.70 -33.91
C ILE A 45 0.81 -20.67 -35.12
N ALA A 46 0.50 -21.85 -35.66
CA ALA A 46 -0.41 -21.97 -36.80
C ALA A 46 -1.86 -21.56 -36.43
N ASP A 47 -2.24 -21.74 -35.17
CA ASP A 47 -3.59 -21.44 -34.68
C ASP A 47 -3.74 -19.99 -34.24
N THR A 48 -2.64 -19.33 -33.86
CA THR A 48 -2.64 -17.92 -33.43
C THR A 48 -2.81 -16.97 -34.62
N LYS A 49 -4.00 -16.37 -34.73
CA LYS A 49 -4.26 -15.34 -35.74
C LYS A 49 -3.64 -14.00 -35.33
N PRO A 50 -3.06 -13.23 -36.27
CA PRO A 50 -2.50 -11.91 -35.98
C PRO A 50 -3.48 -10.95 -35.28
N ASN A 51 -4.75 -10.97 -35.68
CA ASN A 51 -5.76 -10.09 -35.11
C ASN A 51 -6.04 -10.40 -33.64
N ASP A 52 -6.17 -11.69 -33.29
CA ASP A 52 -6.43 -12.12 -31.92
C ASP A 52 -5.21 -11.84 -31.03
N PHE A 53 -4.00 -12.09 -31.54
CA PHE A 53 -2.77 -11.71 -30.85
C PHE A 53 -2.69 -10.20 -30.58
N CYS A 54 -2.93 -9.37 -31.59
CA CYS A 54 -2.90 -7.91 -31.42
C CYS A 54 -3.98 -7.41 -30.46
N ARG A 55 -5.15 -8.07 -30.39
CA ARG A 55 -6.19 -7.78 -29.40
C ARG A 55 -5.68 -8.04 -27.98
N ILE A 56 -5.06 -9.19 -27.72
CA ILE A 56 -4.48 -9.52 -26.41
C ILE A 56 -3.45 -8.47 -25.97
N ILE A 57 -2.54 -8.08 -26.87
CA ILE A 57 -1.53 -7.04 -26.57
C ILE A 57 -2.19 -5.68 -26.27
N SER A 58 -3.26 -5.34 -27.00
CA SER A 58 -3.98 -4.08 -26.80
C SER A 58 -4.71 -4.05 -25.46
N GLU A 59 -5.38 -5.15 -25.09
CA GLU A 59 -6.04 -5.33 -23.81
C GLU A 59 -5.03 -5.24 -22.66
N PHE A 60 -3.92 -5.97 -22.75
CA PHE A 60 -2.84 -5.92 -21.76
C PHE A 60 -2.27 -4.50 -21.61
N SER A 61 -2.02 -3.80 -22.72
CA SER A 61 -1.47 -2.45 -22.69
C SER A 61 -2.43 -1.46 -22.01
N LEU A 62 -3.73 -1.60 -22.28
CA LEU A 62 -4.77 -0.80 -21.64
C LEU A 62 -4.90 -1.10 -20.15
N GLU A 63 -4.89 -2.37 -19.77
CA GLU A 63 -4.93 -2.80 -18.38
C GLU A 63 -3.71 -2.27 -17.61
N TYR A 64 -2.50 -2.44 -18.16
CA TYR A 64 -1.27 -1.92 -17.56
C TYR A 64 -1.33 -0.41 -17.36
N ARG A 65 -1.76 0.35 -18.39
CA ARG A 65 -1.87 1.80 -18.31
C ARG A 65 -2.83 2.22 -17.19
N THR A 66 -4.03 1.65 -17.16
CA THR A 66 -5.05 2.04 -16.18
C THR A 66 -4.68 1.61 -14.76
N THR A 67 -4.12 0.42 -14.57
CA THR A 67 -3.66 -0.06 -13.25
C THR A 67 -2.49 0.76 -12.74
N ARG A 68 -1.51 1.09 -13.58
CA ARG A 68 -0.40 1.98 -13.22
C ARG A 68 -0.91 3.35 -12.75
N GLU A 69 -1.88 3.93 -13.47
CA GLU A 69 -2.48 5.21 -13.09
C GLU A 69 -3.21 5.14 -11.75
N ARG A 70 -4.00 4.08 -11.50
CA ARG A 70 -4.65 3.85 -10.20
C ARG A 70 -3.64 3.75 -9.06
N VAL A 71 -2.57 2.99 -9.25
CA VAL A 71 -1.51 2.83 -8.23
C VAL A 71 -0.88 4.19 -7.92
N LEU A 72 -0.54 4.99 -8.93
CA LEU A 72 0.00 6.34 -8.71
C LEU A 72 -0.96 7.24 -7.94
N GLN A 73 -2.25 7.25 -8.31
CA GLN A 73 -3.27 8.01 -7.60
C GLN A 73 -3.42 7.56 -6.13
N GLN A 74 -3.32 6.25 -5.86
CA GLN A 74 -3.36 5.73 -4.48
C GLN A 74 -2.15 6.18 -3.67
N LEU A 75 -0.94 6.15 -4.24
CA LEU A 75 0.25 6.66 -3.57
C LEU A 75 0.12 8.15 -3.25
N GLU A 76 -0.36 8.95 -4.20
CA GLU A 76 -0.57 10.39 -4.01
C GLU A 76 -1.62 10.68 -2.93
N LYS A 77 -2.76 9.99 -2.97
CA LYS A 77 -3.80 10.11 -1.94
C LYS A 77 -3.25 9.75 -0.56
N LYS A 78 -2.47 8.67 -0.45
CA LYS A 78 -1.84 8.26 0.81
C LYS A 78 -0.80 9.27 1.30
N ALA A 79 -0.05 9.89 0.40
CA ALA A 79 0.89 10.96 0.74
C ALA A 79 0.18 12.22 1.25
N ASN A 80 -0.87 12.67 0.55
CA ASN A 80 -1.67 13.83 0.93
C ASN A 80 -2.40 13.59 2.26
N HIS A 81 -2.93 12.38 2.48
CA HIS A 81 -3.52 11.99 3.76
C HIS A 81 -2.52 12.07 4.92
N ARG A 82 -1.28 11.62 4.72
CA ARG A 82 -0.20 11.76 5.73
C ARG A 82 0.12 13.22 6.04
N GLU A 83 0.15 14.09 5.02
CA GLU A 83 0.37 15.52 5.21
C GLU A 83 -0.77 16.16 6.00
N ARG A 84 -2.02 15.87 5.66
CA ARG A 84 -3.19 16.35 6.40
C ARG A 84 -3.18 15.89 7.85
N ASN A 85 -2.84 14.63 8.13
CA ASN A 85 -2.75 14.13 9.50
C ASN A 85 -1.66 14.82 10.34
N LYS A 86 -0.64 15.42 9.71
CA LYS A 86 0.38 16.21 10.41
C LYS A 86 -0.17 17.55 10.92
N THR A 87 -1.20 18.10 10.30
CA THR A 87 -1.85 19.38 10.69
C THR A 87 -3.22 19.20 11.31
N ARG A 88 -3.80 17.99 11.23
CA ARG A 88 -5.08 17.63 11.81
C ARG A 88 -5.05 17.75 13.33
N GLY A 89 -6.00 18.50 13.89
CA GLY A 89 -6.12 18.71 15.33
C GLY A 89 -5.10 19.67 15.96
N LYS A 90 -4.22 20.29 15.16
CA LYS A 90 -3.40 21.39 15.67
C LYS A 90 -4.30 22.61 15.86
N MET A 91 -4.53 22.98 17.13
CA MET A 91 -5.07 24.28 17.47
C MET A 91 -4.20 25.34 16.79
N ILE A 92 -4.81 26.28 16.07
CA ILE A 92 -4.10 27.44 15.50
C ILE A 92 -3.79 28.37 16.68
N THR A 93 -2.76 28.03 17.45
CA THR A 93 -2.34 28.84 18.61
C THR A 93 -1.44 30.00 18.21
N ASP A 94 -0.94 30.02 16.97
CA ASP A 94 -0.19 31.14 16.40
C ASP A 94 -1.12 32.21 15.78
N MET A 95 -2.09 32.70 16.56
CA MET A 95 -2.68 34.02 16.30
C MET A 95 -1.82 35.15 16.93
N GLY A 96 -0.71 34.82 17.59
CA GLY A 96 0.21 35.80 18.18
C GLY A 96 0.86 36.77 17.19
N LYS A 97 0.75 36.54 15.88
CA LYS A 97 1.20 37.47 14.82
C LYS A 97 0.07 38.34 14.22
N PHE A 98 -1.17 38.12 14.64
CA PHE A 98 -2.33 38.96 14.30
C PHE A 98 -2.96 39.55 15.57
N ARG A 99 -2.16 39.93 16.58
CA ARG A 99 -2.69 40.72 17.69
C ARG A 99 -3.17 42.06 17.13
N SER A 100 -4.49 42.21 16.99
CA SER A 100 -5.13 43.48 16.68
C SER A 100 -4.81 44.46 17.80
N LYS A 101 -4.82 45.77 17.51
CA LYS A 101 -4.69 46.82 18.53
C LYS A 101 -5.69 46.64 19.70
N GLU A 102 -6.82 45.97 19.44
CA GLU A 102 -7.82 45.60 20.45
C GLU A 102 -7.30 44.66 21.53
N ASP A 103 -6.48 43.65 21.20
CA ASP A 103 -5.94 42.71 22.21
C ASP A 103 -4.95 43.38 23.16
N ARG A 104 -4.33 44.47 22.71
CA ARG A 104 -3.42 45.28 23.53
C ARG A 104 -4.20 46.26 24.42
N ALA A 105 -5.29 46.82 23.88
CA ALA A 105 -6.20 47.67 24.64
C ALA A 105 -6.94 46.89 25.73
N ASP A 106 -7.35 45.64 25.47
CA ASP A 106 -8.00 44.79 26.48
C ASP A 106 -7.04 44.41 27.63
N ALA A 107 -5.76 44.20 27.30
CA ALA A 107 -4.71 43.96 28.30
C ALA A 107 -4.41 45.21 29.16
N GLU A 108 -4.38 46.40 28.54
CA GLU A 108 -4.23 47.68 29.26
C GLU A 108 -5.45 48.01 30.12
N LEU A 109 -6.66 47.73 29.63
CA LEU A 109 -7.91 47.86 30.40
C LEU A 109 -7.91 46.95 31.62
N ARG A 110 -7.54 45.67 31.47
CA ARG A 110 -7.41 44.73 32.60
C ARG A 110 -6.37 45.17 33.64
N GLN A 111 -5.33 45.86 33.20
CA GLN A 111 -4.29 46.39 34.09
C GLN A 111 -4.73 47.67 34.81
N LEU A 112 -5.51 48.52 34.13
CA LEU A 112 -6.13 49.74 34.69
C LEU A 112 -7.30 49.43 35.63
N LEU A 113 -8.07 48.37 35.36
CA LEU A 113 -9.17 47.90 36.20
C LEU A 113 -8.69 47.24 37.51
N GLY A 114 -7.36 47.13 37.73
CA GLY A 114 -6.80 46.73 39.02
C GLY A 114 -7.28 45.37 39.52
N SER A 115 -7.64 44.44 38.61
CA SER A 115 -8.03 43.08 39.00
C SER A 115 -6.79 42.25 39.33
N ASP A 116 -6.11 42.65 40.40
CA ASP A 116 -5.30 41.78 41.24
C ASP A 116 -6.09 41.62 42.55
N ILE A 117 -7.27 40.99 42.45
CA ILE A 117 -8.02 40.52 43.62
C ILE A 117 -7.72 39.04 43.74
N SER A 118 -6.57 38.75 44.33
CA SER A 118 -6.44 37.56 45.16
C SER A 118 -7.51 37.60 46.25
N ASP A 119 -8.26 36.52 46.37
CA ASP A 119 -9.06 36.09 47.54
C ASP A 119 -10.50 36.64 47.69
N VAL A 120 -11.47 35.90 47.12
CA VAL A 120 -12.82 35.74 47.71
C VAL A 120 -13.24 34.28 47.54
N GLU A 121 -12.76 33.45 48.45
CA GLU A 121 -13.44 32.24 48.88
C GLU A 121 -14.67 32.66 49.71
N SER A 122 -15.88 32.66 49.12
CA SER A 122 -17.17 32.37 49.77
C SER A 122 -18.33 32.83 48.88
N MET A 123 -18.91 31.90 48.12
CA MET A 123 -20.36 31.85 47.87
C MET A 123 -20.73 30.41 47.55
N GLN A 124 -21.05 29.66 48.61
CA GLN A 124 -21.76 28.39 48.53
C GLN A 124 -23.13 28.59 47.86
N GLY A 125 -23.32 27.93 46.72
CA GLY A 125 -24.61 27.63 46.13
C GLY A 125 -24.74 26.12 45.94
N THR A 126 -25.62 25.51 46.73
CA THR A 126 -25.83 24.06 46.92
C THR A 126 -26.58 23.35 45.78
N LEU A 127 -25.94 22.30 45.23
CA LEU A 127 -26.47 20.97 44.79
C LEU A 127 -27.57 20.92 43.68
N PRO A 128 -27.91 19.75 43.08
CA PRO A 128 -27.30 18.40 43.09
C PRO A 128 -26.91 17.99 41.63
N TRP A 129 -26.10 16.98 41.33
CA TRP A 129 -26.51 15.58 41.23
C TRP A 129 -25.26 14.78 40.81
N ARG A 130 -24.84 13.86 41.68
CA ARG A 130 -24.01 12.72 41.27
C ARG A 130 -24.84 11.83 40.34
N ARG A 131 -24.24 11.33 39.25
CA ARG A 131 -24.54 10.00 38.73
C ARG A 131 -23.27 9.24 38.33
N LYS A 132 -23.28 7.98 38.77
CA LYS A 132 -22.24 6.93 38.75
C LYS A 132 -21.81 6.53 37.32
N PRO A 133 -20.65 5.87 37.15
CA PRO A 133 -20.39 5.04 35.98
C PRO A 133 -21.34 3.84 36.01
N ARG A 134 -22.07 3.60 34.91
CA ARG A 134 -23.05 2.52 34.80
C ARG A 134 -22.73 1.65 33.58
N ASP A 135 -22.31 0.42 33.86
CA ASP A 135 -22.42 -0.74 32.98
C ASP A 135 -23.89 -0.94 32.54
N ASN A 136 -24.12 -1.07 31.22
CA ASN A 136 -25.19 -1.86 30.57
C ASN A 136 -25.05 -1.65 29.04
N THR A 137 -24.67 -2.62 28.22
CA THR A 137 -25.48 -3.74 27.70
C THR A 137 -26.88 -3.33 27.18
N GLN A 138 -26.93 -2.87 25.92
CA GLN A 138 -28.05 -2.94 24.95
C GLN A 138 -27.38 -2.62 23.59
N LEU A 139 -27.20 -3.50 22.59
CA LEU A 139 -28.14 -4.35 21.84
C LEU A 139 -29.32 -3.54 21.27
N ARG A 140 -29.38 -3.50 19.92
CA ARG A 140 -30.27 -2.77 18.98
C ARG A 140 -29.69 -1.40 18.55
N SER A 141 -29.37 -1.16 17.28
CA SER A 141 -30.21 -1.39 16.09
C SER A 141 -29.40 -1.92 14.90
N ILE A 142 -29.69 -3.17 14.53
CA ILE A 142 -29.49 -3.73 13.20
C ILE A 142 -30.73 -3.30 12.39
N LEU A 143 -30.55 -3.08 11.08
CA LEU A 143 -31.52 -2.59 10.10
C LEU A 143 -31.62 -1.06 10.04
N ASP A 144 -30.86 -0.46 9.14
CA ASP A 144 -31.41 0.18 7.94
C ASP A 144 -30.25 0.72 7.08
N SER A 145 -30.08 0.17 5.88
CA SER A 145 -29.50 0.80 4.68
C SER A 145 -29.35 -0.25 3.59
N SER A 146 -30.48 -0.47 2.92
CA SER A 146 -30.59 -0.76 1.48
C SER A 146 -29.31 -1.07 0.69
N THR A 147 -29.29 -2.30 0.20
CA THR A 147 -28.78 -2.71 -1.12
C THR A 147 -28.69 -1.57 -2.16
N GLY A 148 -27.48 -1.26 -2.58
CA GLY A 148 -27.16 -0.52 -3.80
C GLY A 148 -25.78 -0.96 -4.32
N PRO A 149 -25.61 -1.33 -5.60
CA PRO A 149 -24.39 -1.94 -6.11
C PRO A 149 -23.41 -0.85 -6.52
N ASN A 150 -22.74 -0.21 -5.56
CA ASN A 150 -21.60 0.67 -5.84
C ASN A 150 -20.57 0.50 -4.74
N GLY A 151 -19.56 -0.33 -5.02
CA GLY A 151 -18.46 -0.67 -4.12
C GLY A 151 -17.51 0.49 -3.88
N ASN A 152 -17.97 1.50 -3.15
CA ASN A 152 -17.09 2.36 -2.38
C ASN A 152 -16.80 1.66 -1.05
N LEU A 153 -15.89 0.70 -1.09
CA LEU A 153 -15.22 0.21 0.11
C LEU A 153 -14.48 1.42 0.70
N THR A 154 -14.96 1.92 1.82
CA THR A 154 -14.35 3.06 2.48
C THR A 154 -13.12 2.59 3.27
N ASP A 155 -12.15 3.48 3.51
CA ASP A 155 -10.95 3.23 4.31
C ASP A 155 -11.27 2.66 5.71
N GLY A 156 -12.47 2.96 6.24
CA GLY A 156 -12.97 2.38 7.49
C GLY A 156 -13.37 0.91 7.36
N ASP A 157 -13.87 0.47 6.20
CA ASP A 157 -14.23 -0.93 5.95
C ASP A 157 -12.97 -1.81 5.84
N ASP A 158 -11.90 -1.27 5.25
CA ASP A 158 -10.60 -1.95 5.14
C ASP A 158 -9.93 -2.11 6.53
N GLU A 159 -9.98 -1.09 7.39
CA GLU A 159 -9.50 -1.19 8.77
C GLU A 159 -10.29 -2.22 9.59
N ILE A 160 -11.61 -2.29 9.40
CA ILE A 160 -12.48 -3.28 10.07
C ILE A 160 -12.18 -4.69 9.54
N LEU A 161 -12.02 -4.87 8.22
CA LEU A 161 -11.63 -6.16 7.62
C LEU A 161 -10.27 -6.63 8.14
N GLU A 162 -9.27 -5.74 8.18
CA GLU A 162 -7.95 -6.06 8.72
C GLU A 162 -8.01 -6.45 10.20
N SER A 163 -8.85 -5.78 11.00
CA SER A 163 -9.04 -6.07 12.42
C SER A 163 -9.70 -7.44 12.63
N LEU A 164 -10.73 -7.77 11.84
CA LEU A 164 -11.38 -9.07 11.80
C LEU A 164 -10.43 -10.19 11.39
N VAL A 165 -9.62 -9.99 10.34
CA VAL A 165 -8.61 -10.97 9.90
C VAL A 165 -7.53 -11.14 10.97
N LYS A 166 -7.07 -10.06 11.61
CA LYS A 166 -6.09 -10.11 12.72
C LYS A 166 -6.63 -10.79 13.98
N THR A 167 -7.92 -10.69 14.28
CA THR A 167 -8.53 -11.40 15.41
C THR A 167 -8.84 -12.86 15.07
N ALA A 168 -9.31 -13.16 13.85
CA ALA A 168 -9.62 -14.52 13.42
C ALA A 168 -8.38 -15.40 13.18
N THR A 169 -7.27 -14.81 12.70
CA THR A 169 -6.00 -15.54 12.47
C THR A 169 -5.11 -15.66 13.70
N LYS A 170 -5.43 -14.95 14.79
CA LYS A 170 -4.84 -15.22 16.11
C LYS A 170 -5.52 -16.44 16.70
N GLY A 171 -4.96 -17.61 16.40
CA GLY A 171 -5.39 -18.89 16.97
C GLY A 171 -5.53 -18.87 18.50
N PRO A 172 -6.37 -19.75 19.07
CA PRO A 172 -6.71 -19.72 20.48
C PRO A 172 -5.47 -19.88 21.36
N ARG A 173 -5.26 -18.93 22.28
CA ARG A 173 -4.20 -19.00 23.29
C ARG A 173 -4.43 -20.23 24.18
N THR A 174 -3.67 -21.29 23.96
CA THR A 174 -3.65 -22.46 24.84
C THR A 174 -2.83 -22.16 26.11
N ALA A 175 -3.54 -22.16 27.23
CA ALA A 175 -3.12 -22.42 28.62
C ALA A 175 -2.06 -21.51 29.31
N PRO A 176 -2.19 -21.28 30.64
CA PRO A 176 -1.18 -20.59 31.43
C PRO A 176 0.05 -21.50 31.59
N ARG A 177 1.19 -21.04 31.09
CA ARG A 177 2.45 -21.81 31.08
C ARG A 177 3.01 -21.92 32.49
N GLU A 178 2.97 -23.12 33.07
CA GLU A 178 3.67 -23.47 34.31
C GLU A 178 5.18 -23.24 34.19
N ARG A 179 5.75 -22.62 35.23
CA ARG A 179 7.15 -22.22 35.30
C ARG A 179 7.99 -23.38 35.84
N LYS A 180 8.43 -24.30 34.96
CA LYS A 180 9.39 -25.35 35.33
C LYS A 180 10.82 -24.82 35.19
N ARG A 181 11.42 -24.43 36.32
CA ARG A 181 12.87 -24.20 36.45
C ARG A 181 13.58 -25.53 36.21
N THR A 182 14.40 -25.63 35.17
CA THR A 182 15.45 -26.65 35.06
C THR A 182 16.81 -25.98 35.11
N ARG A 183 17.59 -26.42 36.10
CA ARG A 183 18.96 -26.02 36.41
C ARG A 183 19.93 -26.52 35.32
N HIS A 184 20.90 -25.67 35.00
CA HIS A 184 22.21 -25.97 34.40
C HIS A 184 22.27 -26.71 33.05
N ALA A 185 22.66 -25.99 32.01
CA ALA A 185 23.64 -26.48 31.03
C ALA A 185 24.32 -25.28 30.35
N ASP A 186 25.61 -25.16 30.61
CA ASP A 186 26.54 -24.14 30.19
C ASP A 186 26.76 -24.17 28.66
N ARG A 187 25.93 -23.45 27.89
CA ARG A 187 26.11 -23.27 26.44
C ARG A 187 26.66 -21.88 26.15
N LYS A 188 27.97 -21.73 26.36
CA LYS A 188 28.76 -20.61 25.85
C LYS A 188 28.77 -20.68 24.32
N SER A 189 28.00 -19.81 23.66
CA SER A 189 28.15 -19.61 22.22
C SER A 189 29.42 -18.79 21.98
N LEU A 190 30.42 -19.42 21.36
CA LEU A 190 31.73 -18.84 21.02
C LEU A 190 31.67 -17.72 19.94
N ARG A 191 30.48 -17.22 19.61
CA ARG A 191 30.25 -16.16 18.61
C ARG A 191 29.87 -14.83 19.27
N ARG A 192 30.55 -14.50 20.37
CA ARG A 192 30.57 -13.13 20.90
C ARG A 192 32.02 -12.67 20.84
N THR A 193 32.29 -11.65 20.04
CA THR A 193 33.61 -11.03 19.91
C THR A 193 34.12 -10.62 21.29
N LEU A 194 35.14 -11.33 21.80
CA LEU A 194 35.79 -11.00 23.06
C LEU A 194 36.54 -9.68 22.90
N LYS A 195 36.14 -8.65 23.66
CA LYS A 195 36.81 -7.34 23.68
C LYS A 195 38.23 -7.38 24.27
N SER A 196 38.67 -8.48 24.89
CA SER A 196 40.02 -8.62 25.47
C SER A 196 40.90 -9.69 24.82
N GLY A 197 40.56 -10.18 23.62
CA GLY A 197 41.34 -11.23 22.95
C GLY A 197 41.28 -12.61 23.64
N LEU A 198 41.90 -13.60 23.02
CA LEU A 198 41.96 -14.99 23.49
C LEU A 198 43.11 -15.19 24.49
N SER A 199 42.89 -16.00 25.53
CA SER A 199 43.93 -16.42 26.48
C SER A 199 45.02 -17.25 25.77
N GLU A 200 46.26 -17.25 26.29
CA GLU A 200 47.37 -18.04 25.75
C GLU A 200 47.06 -19.55 25.70
N GLU A 201 46.25 -20.04 26.64
CA GLU A 201 45.79 -21.43 26.67
C GLU A 201 44.82 -21.74 25.51
N GLU A 202 43.96 -20.78 25.17
CA GLU A 202 42.97 -20.91 24.08
C GLU A 202 43.65 -20.81 22.71
N LYS A 203 44.69 -19.97 22.58
CA LYS A 203 45.49 -19.87 21.35
C LYS A 203 46.23 -21.18 21.06
N LYS A 204 46.77 -21.83 22.10
CA LYS A 204 47.47 -23.12 21.95
C LYS A 204 46.52 -24.21 21.44
N HIS A 205 45.29 -24.26 21.95
CA HIS A 205 44.25 -25.18 21.49
C HIS A 205 43.77 -24.92 20.06
N LEU A 206 43.77 -23.67 19.59
CA LEU A 206 43.46 -23.37 18.19
C LEU A 206 44.61 -23.74 17.26
N SER A 207 45.87 -23.55 17.69
CA SER A 207 47.05 -23.86 16.88
C SER A 207 47.17 -25.34 16.50
N THR A 208 46.67 -26.25 17.35
CA THR A 208 46.66 -27.70 17.08
C THR A 208 45.71 -28.09 15.97
N TYR A 209 44.66 -27.30 15.71
CA TYR A 209 43.72 -27.56 14.61
C TYR A 209 44.17 -26.95 13.27
N ILE A 210 45.06 -25.94 13.30
CA ILE A 210 45.51 -25.24 12.09
C ILE A 210 46.70 -25.95 11.42
N LYS A 211 47.53 -26.69 12.17
CA LYS A 211 48.66 -27.46 11.63
C LYS A 211 48.28 -28.73 10.84
N GLY A 212 46.98 -29.01 10.68
CA GLY A 212 46.45 -30.20 10.02
C GLY A 212 46.13 -30.03 8.53
N TYR A 213 46.48 -28.91 7.90
CA TYR A 213 46.35 -28.66 6.46
C TYR A 213 47.67 -28.17 5.86
#